data_AF-X1NNG4-F1
#
_entry.id   AF-X1NNG4-F1
#
_cell.length_a   1.000
_cell.length_b   1.000
_cell.length_c   1.000
_cell.angle_alpha   90.00
_cell.angle_beta   90.00
_cell.angle_gamma   90.00
#
_symmetry.space_group_name_H-M   'P 1'
#
loop_
_entity.id
_entity.type
_entity.pdbx_description
1 polymer ?
#
loop_
_entity_poly.entity_id
_entity_poly.type
_entity_poly.pdbx_seq_one_letter_code
_entity_poly.pdbx_strand_id
1 'polypeptide(L)'
;MKDMVVLGIQNATFAETALTGEEEAIFNAQWASLFCAPWSFERRFVDSRMNVVKAGVRAAKNALDERKFGGLNAANSELGLSPIRPGQVGLVEGAVPEANNVWKWKHDCVKATNAVGFENWIHSPTTATTAFAVNDDSFFIPLYIFEENCCPRIQTVKMDIGRANILYYDVCASRIRDYVSGMNIIPLPTTLWAPDMDILVALQHKMNGTTEPRLGGFCIAEGQF
;
A
#
# COMPACT_ATOMS: atom_id res chain seq x y z
N MET A 1 -27.96 -19.17 0.05
CA MET A 1 -26.98 -18.14 -0.35
C MET A 1 -26.71 -17.30 0.87
N LYS A 2 -25.45 -17.17 1.32
CA LYS A 2 -25.13 -16.26 2.41
C LYS A 2 -25.06 -14.86 1.82
N ASP A 3 -25.92 -13.98 2.31
CA ASP A 3 -25.93 -12.57 1.97
C ASP A 3 -24.56 -11.97 2.32
N MET A 4 -23.76 -11.68 1.30
CA MET A 4 -22.55 -10.90 1.47
C MET A 4 -22.95 -9.44 1.58
N VAL A 5 -22.73 -8.84 2.76
CA VAL A 5 -22.76 -7.39 2.92
C VAL A 5 -21.53 -6.84 2.19
N VAL A 6 -21.74 -6.31 0.99
CA VAL A 6 -20.71 -5.59 0.23
C VAL A 6 -20.66 -4.17 0.77
N LEU A 7 -19.65 -3.85 1.57
CA LEU A 7 -19.40 -2.47 2.01
C LEU A 7 -18.88 -1.66 0.81
N GLY A 8 -19.77 -0.90 0.18
CA GLY A 8 -19.51 -0.09 -1.02
C GLY A 8 -18.74 1.19 -0.75
N ILE A 9 -17.55 1.12 -0.15
CA ILE A 9 -16.79 2.34 0.19
C ILE A 9 -15.91 2.80 -1.00
N GLN A 10 -15.68 1.96 -2.00
CA GLN A 10 -15.17 2.37 -3.32
C GLN A 10 -15.80 1.49 -4.41
N ASN A 11 -16.81 2.03 -5.10
CA ASN A 11 -17.24 1.52 -6.40
C ASN A 11 -16.59 2.35 -7.52
N ALA A 12 -15.31 2.70 -7.36
CA ALA A 12 -14.55 3.24 -8.47
C ALA A 12 -14.33 2.08 -9.45
N THR A 13 -15.20 1.96 -10.45
CA THR A 13 -14.92 1.13 -11.61
C THR A 13 -13.85 1.84 -12.42
N PHE A 14 -12.63 1.32 -12.36
CA PHE A 14 -11.56 1.75 -13.23
C PHE A 14 -11.77 1.09 -14.60
N ALA A 15 -11.59 1.86 -15.67
CA ALA A 15 -11.48 1.28 -16.99
C ALA A 15 -10.19 0.44 -17.05
N GLU A 16 -10.27 -0.75 -17.65
CA GLU A 16 -9.19 -1.72 -17.68
C GLU A 16 -8.88 -2.14 -19.12
N THR A 17 -7.61 -2.11 -19.49
CA THR A 17 -7.11 -2.72 -20.73
C THR A 17 -6.56 -4.09 -20.40
N ALA A 18 -6.95 -5.12 -21.16
CA ALA A 18 -6.45 -6.47 -20.93
C ALA A 18 -4.93 -6.56 -21.16
N LEU A 19 -4.26 -7.40 -20.38
CA LEU A 19 -2.90 -7.82 -20.70
C LEU A 19 -2.95 -8.74 -21.93
N THR A 20 -2.00 -8.56 -22.83
CA THR A 20 -1.72 -9.49 -23.92
C THR A 20 -1.24 -10.83 -23.35
N GLY A 21 -1.28 -11.90 -24.16
CA GLY A 21 -0.81 -13.22 -23.73
C GLY A 21 0.67 -13.25 -23.30
N GLU A 22 1.50 -12.42 -23.92
CA GLU A 22 2.92 -12.25 -23.54
C GLU A 22 3.03 -11.56 -22.16
N GLU A 23 2.34 -10.44 -21.97
CA GLU A 23 2.34 -9.70 -20.70
C GLU A 23 1.78 -10.53 -19.54
N GLU A 24 0.75 -11.34 -19.80
CA GLU A 24 0.18 -12.25 -18.80
C GLU A 24 1.16 -13.37 -18.43
N ALA A 25 1.91 -13.91 -19.41
CA ALA A 25 2.95 -14.88 -19.14
C ALA A 25 4.08 -14.26 -18.29
N ILE A 26 4.50 -13.03 -18.60
CA ILE A 26 5.49 -12.28 -17.81
C ILE A 26 5.00 -12.09 -16.37
N PHE A 27 3.77 -11.60 -16.18
CA PHE A 27 3.19 -11.38 -14.87
C PHE A 27 3.19 -12.67 -14.03
N ASN A 28 2.65 -13.76 -14.58
CA ASN A 28 2.52 -15.02 -13.83
C ASN A 28 3.90 -15.63 -13.51
N ALA A 29 4.85 -15.59 -14.45
CA ALA A 29 6.19 -16.13 -14.25
C ALA A 29 6.96 -15.37 -13.16
N GLN A 30 6.88 -14.04 -13.18
CA GLN A 30 7.53 -13.21 -12.17
C GLN A 30 6.81 -13.29 -10.83
N TRP A 31 5.47 -13.25 -10.80
CA TRP A 31 4.71 -13.38 -9.54
C TRP A 31 5.12 -14.64 -8.75
N ALA A 32 5.29 -15.77 -9.45
CA ALA A 32 5.74 -17.01 -8.84
C ALA A 32 7.15 -16.94 -8.22
N SER A 33 8.03 -16.07 -8.74
CA SER A 33 9.43 -15.96 -8.31
C SER A 33 9.67 -14.93 -7.20
N LEU A 34 8.71 -14.04 -6.90
CA LEU A 34 9.03 -12.76 -6.27
C LEU A 34 8.78 -12.58 -4.79
N PHE A 35 8.13 -13.51 -4.12
CA PHE A 35 7.79 -13.33 -2.72
C PHE A 35 8.44 -14.36 -1.83
N CYS A 36 8.78 -13.89 -0.63
CA CYS A 36 9.49 -14.52 0.49
C CYS A 36 9.36 -16.05 0.61
N ALA A 37 10.23 -16.63 1.43
CA ALA A 37 10.26 -18.08 1.62
C ALA A 37 8.84 -18.65 1.85
N PRO A 38 8.49 -19.81 1.24
CA PRO A 38 7.09 -20.31 1.13
C PRO A 38 6.31 -20.43 2.44
N TRP A 39 7.01 -20.39 3.57
CA TRP A 39 6.46 -20.43 4.92
C TRP A 39 5.97 -19.07 5.44
N SER A 40 6.31 -17.96 4.80
CA SER A 40 5.86 -16.62 5.22
C SER A 40 4.36 -16.44 5.02
N PHE A 41 3.66 -16.00 6.06
CA PHE A 41 2.23 -15.73 5.98
C PHE A 41 1.93 -14.54 5.06
N GLU A 42 2.80 -13.55 5.03
CA GLU A 42 2.72 -12.38 4.15
C GLU A 42 2.61 -12.79 2.68
N ARG A 43 3.45 -13.74 2.25
CA ARG A 43 3.38 -14.29 0.89
C ARG A 43 2.02 -14.89 0.59
N ARG A 44 1.48 -15.72 1.50
CA ARG A 44 0.16 -16.34 1.29
C ARG A 44 -0.94 -15.30 1.17
N PHE A 45 -0.86 -14.23 1.97
CA PHE A 45 -1.78 -13.12 1.89
C PHE A 45 -1.65 -12.39 0.54
N VAL A 46 -0.43 -12.02 0.14
CA VAL A 46 -0.16 -11.37 -1.16
C VAL A 46 -0.63 -12.24 -2.33
N ASP A 47 -0.32 -13.53 -2.32
CA ASP A 47 -0.76 -14.49 -3.34
C ASP A 47 -2.29 -14.56 -3.45
N SER A 48 -2.99 -14.51 -2.31
CA SER A 48 -4.47 -14.45 -2.30
C SER A 48 -5.03 -13.17 -2.95
N ARG A 49 -4.20 -12.14 -3.13
CA ARG A 49 -4.54 -10.85 -3.74
C ARG A 49 -3.99 -10.68 -5.16
N MET A 50 -3.39 -11.72 -5.75
CA MET A 50 -2.82 -11.65 -7.11
C MET A 50 -3.78 -11.06 -8.14
N ASN A 51 -5.06 -11.47 -8.13
CA ASN A 51 -6.06 -10.96 -9.07
C ASN A 51 -6.35 -9.47 -8.89
N VAL A 52 -6.28 -8.96 -7.66
CA VAL A 52 -6.43 -7.53 -7.36
C VAL A 52 -5.25 -6.76 -7.95
N VAL A 53 -4.03 -7.27 -7.76
CA VAL A 53 -2.83 -6.63 -8.32
C VAL A 53 -2.87 -6.63 -9.85
N LYS A 54 -3.26 -7.76 -10.46
CA LYS A 54 -3.45 -7.86 -11.91
C LYS A 54 -4.50 -6.88 -12.43
N ALA A 55 -5.63 -6.71 -11.74
CA ALA A 55 -6.63 -5.71 -12.09
C ALA A 55 -6.06 -4.28 -12.03
N GLY A 56 -5.28 -3.95 -11.01
CA GLY A 56 -4.62 -2.65 -10.92
C GLY A 56 -3.58 -2.41 -12.03
N VAL A 57 -2.84 -3.44 -12.47
CA VAL A 57 -1.96 -3.35 -13.66
C VAL A 57 -2.77 -3.03 -14.92
N ARG A 58 -3.93 -3.67 -15.10
CA ARG A 58 -4.82 -3.44 -16.24
C ARG A 58 -5.44 -2.03 -16.22
N ALA A 59 -5.74 -1.52 -15.03
CA ALA A 59 -6.21 -0.15 -14.85
C ALA A 59 -5.11 0.87 -15.17
N ALA A 60 -3.89 0.65 -14.68
CA ALA A 60 -2.72 1.49 -15.00
C ALA A 60 -2.42 1.47 -16.50
N LYS A 61 -2.49 0.30 -17.16
CA LYS A 61 -2.36 0.16 -18.61
C LYS A 61 -3.37 1.03 -19.36
N ASN A 62 -4.63 1.00 -18.97
CA ASN A 62 -5.65 1.83 -19.61
C ASN A 62 -5.37 3.33 -19.42
N ALA A 63 -4.97 3.74 -18.22
CA ALA A 63 -4.75 5.13 -17.89
C ALA A 63 -3.46 5.72 -18.47
N LEU A 64 -2.45 4.88 -18.74
CA LEU A 64 -1.15 5.27 -19.30
C LEU A 64 -1.03 4.85 -20.76
N ASP A 65 -2.03 5.19 -21.58
CA ASP A 65 -2.01 5.03 -23.05
C ASP A 65 -1.68 3.61 -23.55
N GLU A 66 -2.22 2.59 -22.89
CA GLU A 66 -2.05 1.17 -23.23
C GLU A 66 -0.60 0.67 -23.24
N ARG A 67 0.30 1.34 -22.52
CA ARG A 67 1.71 0.97 -22.43
C ARG A 67 1.92 -0.51 -22.13
N LYS A 68 2.98 -1.07 -22.71
CA LYS A 68 3.32 -2.48 -22.53
C LYS A 68 3.70 -2.74 -21.08
N PHE A 69 3.18 -3.80 -20.47
CA PHE A 69 3.62 -4.28 -19.17
C PHE A 69 4.95 -5.05 -19.29
N GLY A 70 5.99 -4.53 -18.67
CA GLY A 70 7.35 -5.10 -18.69
C GLY A 70 7.67 -6.01 -17.50
N GLY A 71 6.77 -6.11 -16.52
CA GLY A 71 7.02 -6.88 -15.30
C GLY A 71 7.73 -6.05 -14.22
N LEU A 72 8.51 -6.67 -13.34
CA LEU A 72 9.26 -5.94 -12.31
C LEU A 72 10.48 -5.19 -12.84
N ASN A 73 11.05 -5.65 -13.94
CA ASN A 73 12.23 -5.05 -14.58
C ASN A 73 11.80 -4.47 -15.93
N ALA A 74 10.79 -3.61 -15.91
CA ALA A 74 10.28 -2.97 -17.11
C ALA A 74 11.34 -2.08 -17.77
N ALA A 75 11.38 -2.10 -19.10
CA ALA A 75 12.25 -1.21 -19.86
C ALA A 75 11.71 0.24 -19.86
N ASN A 76 12.50 1.18 -20.37
CA ASN A 76 12.06 2.55 -20.52
C ASN A 76 10.75 2.62 -21.32
N SER A 77 9.77 3.35 -20.78
CA SER A 77 8.42 3.51 -21.34
C SER A 77 7.49 2.30 -21.22
N GLU A 78 7.94 1.19 -20.60
CA GLU A 78 7.08 0.07 -20.21
C GLU A 78 6.55 0.28 -18.78
N LEU A 79 5.42 -0.34 -18.46
CA LEU A 79 4.87 -0.37 -17.11
C LEU A 79 5.62 -1.39 -16.27
N GLY A 80 6.24 -0.91 -15.21
CA GLY A 80 6.87 -1.71 -14.18
C GLY A 80 5.96 -1.92 -12.98
N LEU A 81 6.19 -3.03 -12.26
CA LEU A 81 5.57 -3.32 -10.97
C LEU A 81 6.68 -3.36 -9.91
N SER A 82 6.45 -2.86 -8.71
CA SER A 82 7.39 -2.97 -7.59
C SER A 82 6.65 -3.00 -6.25
N PRO A 83 7.19 -3.64 -5.19
CA PRO A 83 6.64 -3.44 -3.86
C PRO A 83 6.68 -1.97 -3.46
N ILE A 84 5.67 -1.47 -2.75
CA ILE A 84 5.64 -0.07 -2.29
C ILE A 84 6.85 0.20 -1.40
N ARG A 85 7.58 1.27 -1.72
CA ARG A 85 8.75 1.72 -0.97
C ARG A 85 8.48 3.04 -0.25
N PRO A 86 9.17 3.31 0.86
CA PRO A 86 9.00 4.56 1.60
C PRO A 86 9.18 5.81 0.72
N GLY A 87 10.22 5.86 -0.11
CA GLY A 87 10.49 7.00 -0.99
C GLY A 87 9.41 7.26 -2.05
N GLN A 88 8.50 6.30 -2.30
CA GLN A 88 7.40 6.47 -3.24
C GLN A 88 6.16 7.10 -2.58
N VAL A 89 6.04 7.06 -1.25
CA VAL A 89 4.88 7.55 -0.51
C VAL A 89 5.34 8.39 0.68
N GLY A 90 5.09 9.70 0.62
CA GLY A 90 5.05 10.64 1.75
C GLY A 90 5.80 10.34 3.05
N LEU A 91 7.14 10.40 3.07
CA LEU A 91 8.03 11.01 4.08
C LEU A 91 9.50 10.53 3.92
N VAL A 92 10.43 11.49 3.88
CA VAL A 92 11.84 11.32 4.28
C VAL A 92 12.00 12.20 5.52
N GLU A 93 12.37 11.62 6.67
CA GLU A 93 12.68 12.46 7.83
C GLU A 93 14.17 12.78 7.87
N GLY A 94 14.48 14.06 7.62
CA GLY A 94 15.75 14.72 7.96
C GLY A 94 16.91 14.47 7.00
N ALA A 95 17.05 15.33 5.98
CA ALA A 95 18.29 15.84 5.37
C ALA A 95 19.52 14.90 5.23
N VAL A 96 19.33 13.60 5.02
CA VAL A 96 20.43 12.64 4.81
C VAL A 96 20.21 11.92 3.48
N PRO A 97 21.27 11.65 2.70
CA PRO A 97 21.19 10.99 1.40
C PRO A 97 20.39 9.68 1.44
N GLU A 98 19.90 9.24 0.28
CA GLU A 98 19.14 7.99 0.03
C GLU A 98 19.59 6.73 0.79
N ALA A 99 20.81 6.70 1.32
CA ALA A 99 21.35 5.67 2.20
C ALA A 99 20.55 5.45 3.52
N ASN A 100 19.65 6.36 3.92
CA ASN A 100 18.75 6.16 5.06
C ASN A 100 17.39 5.53 4.70
N ASN A 101 17.17 5.11 3.45
CA ASN A 101 15.94 4.44 2.98
C ASN A 101 15.71 3.02 3.54
N VAL A 102 16.31 2.68 4.68
CA VAL A 102 16.03 1.43 5.40
C VAL A 102 14.68 1.60 6.09
N TRP A 103 13.58 1.19 5.44
CA TRP A 103 12.27 0.71 5.94
C TRP A 103 11.80 1.03 7.38
N LYS A 104 12.28 2.07 8.04
CA LYS A 104 12.03 2.34 9.46
C LYS A 104 11.19 3.59 9.54
N TRP A 105 9.93 3.38 9.22
CA TRP A 105 8.84 4.31 9.50
C TRP A 105 8.63 4.36 11.02
N LYS A 106 9.55 4.98 11.76
CA LYS A 106 9.42 5.10 13.22
C LYS A 106 8.44 6.23 13.51
N HIS A 107 7.17 5.90 13.70
CA HIS A 107 6.23 6.87 14.26
C HIS A 107 6.40 6.88 15.77
N ASP A 108 6.98 7.96 16.27
CA ASP A 108 7.23 8.19 17.68
C ASP A 108 5.93 8.63 18.38
N CYS A 109 5.16 7.64 18.87
CA CYS A 109 4.00 7.89 19.75
C CYS A 109 4.49 8.18 21.18
N VAL A 110 5.27 9.27 21.36
CA VAL A 110 6.02 9.58 22.60
C VAL A 110 5.11 9.89 23.79
N LYS A 111 3.81 10.17 23.58
CA LYS A 111 2.87 10.44 24.66
C LYS A 111 1.79 9.38 24.79
N ALA A 112 1.60 8.91 26.04
CA ALA A 112 0.34 8.32 26.49
C ALA A 112 -0.58 9.48 26.68
N THR A 113 -1.00 10.03 25.56
CA THR A 113 -2.38 10.42 25.58
C THR A 113 -3.13 9.10 25.46
N ASN A 114 -4.16 8.92 26.26
CA ASN A 114 -5.26 8.05 25.87
C ASN A 114 -5.82 8.65 24.56
N ALA A 115 -5.08 8.52 23.46
CA ALA A 115 -5.09 9.42 22.32
C ALA A 115 -6.43 9.24 21.61
N VAL A 116 -7.33 10.17 21.89
CA VAL A 116 -8.67 10.17 21.31
C VAL A 116 -8.63 10.55 19.82
N GLY A 117 -7.48 11.00 19.30
CA GLY A 117 -7.32 11.54 17.94
C GLY A 117 -6.51 10.64 16.99
N PHE A 118 -6.56 11.00 15.71
CA PHE A 118 -5.77 10.41 14.63
C PHE A 118 -4.46 11.18 14.45
N GLU A 119 -3.36 10.47 14.22
CA GLU A 119 -2.05 11.00 13.86
C GLU A 119 -1.78 10.70 12.39
N ASN A 120 -1.48 11.72 11.59
CA ASN A 120 -1.22 11.53 10.16
C ASN A 120 0.12 10.80 9.97
N TRP A 121 0.08 9.67 9.26
CA TRP A 121 1.19 8.77 9.03
C TRP A 121 1.77 8.87 7.61
N ILE A 122 0.91 8.82 6.57
CA ILE A 122 1.33 9.04 5.17
C ILE A 122 0.77 10.37 4.73
N HIS A 123 1.66 11.32 4.48
CA HIS A 123 1.32 12.71 4.17
C HIS A 123 2.43 13.36 3.31
N SER A 124 2.18 14.56 2.79
CA SER A 124 3.17 15.33 2.03
C SER A 124 4.46 15.55 2.84
N PRO A 125 5.65 15.52 2.23
CA PRO A 125 6.90 15.85 2.92
C PRO A 125 6.96 17.31 3.42
N THR A 126 6.04 18.18 2.95
CA THR A 126 6.02 19.60 3.33
C THR A 126 5.42 19.85 4.71
N THR A 127 4.32 19.17 5.06
CA THR A 127 3.68 19.29 6.38
C THR A 127 2.94 18.01 6.77
N ALA A 128 2.81 17.77 8.08
CA ALA A 128 2.08 16.62 8.63
C ALA A 128 0.56 16.65 8.38
N THR A 129 0.00 17.73 7.84
CA THR A 129 -1.45 17.86 7.60
C THR A 129 -1.81 17.96 6.12
N THR A 130 -0.83 18.01 5.24
CA THR A 130 -1.04 18.10 3.79
C THR A 130 -1.07 16.69 3.19
N ALA A 131 -2.05 16.39 2.35
CA ALA A 131 -2.09 15.13 1.61
C ALA A 131 -0.87 14.98 0.68
N PHE A 132 -0.39 13.75 0.51
CA PHE A 132 0.58 13.39 -0.52
C PHE A 132 -0.16 13.22 -1.85
N ALA A 133 0.31 13.86 -2.92
CA ALA A 133 -0.22 13.65 -4.26
C ALA A 133 0.51 12.49 -4.94
N VAL A 134 -0.25 11.53 -5.48
CA VAL A 134 0.31 10.46 -6.31
C VAL A 134 0.82 11.06 -7.62
N ASN A 135 2.06 10.73 -7.99
CA ASN A 135 2.68 11.19 -9.24
C ASN A 135 1.83 10.78 -10.46
N ASP A 136 1.90 11.62 -11.50
CA ASP A 136 1.13 11.51 -12.74
C ASP A 136 1.30 10.17 -13.48
N ASP A 137 2.42 9.49 -13.26
CA ASP A 137 2.83 8.25 -13.91
C ASP A 137 2.72 7.01 -13.01
N SER A 138 2.17 7.16 -11.80
CA SER A 138 2.26 6.16 -10.74
C SER A 138 0.89 5.74 -10.22
N PHE A 139 0.77 4.45 -9.89
CA PHE A 139 -0.41 3.86 -9.27
C PHE A 139 0.01 3.05 -8.06
N PHE A 140 -0.73 3.15 -6.96
CA PHE A 140 -0.51 2.33 -5.77
C PHE A 140 -1.68 1.40 -5.49
N ILE A 141 -1.35 0.15 -5.18
CA ILE A 141 -2.28 -0.90 -4.76
C ILE A 141 -1.88 -1.28 -3.33
N PRO A 142 -2.30 -0.51 -2.31
CA PRO A 142 -2.11 -0.91 -0.93
C PRO A 142 -2.93 -2.17 -0.62
N LEU A 143 -2.33 -3.12 0.07
CA LEU A 143 -2.95 -4.41 0.40
C LEU A 143 -3.02 -4.67 1.90
N TYR A 144 -2.02 -4.20 2.65
CA TYR A 144 -1.93 -4.42 4.09
C TYR A 144 -1.06 -3.35 4.76
N ILE A 145 -1.17 -3.22 6.07
CA ILE A 145 -0.18 -2.57 6.92
C ILE A 145 0.54 -3.68 7.69
N PHE A 146 1.86 -3.60 7.70
CA PHE A 146 2.72 -4.47 8.47
C PHE A 146 3.10 -3.80 9.79
N GLU A 147 3.02 -4.53 10.90
CA GLU A 147 3.35 -4.04 12.24
C GLU A 147 4.37 -4.99 12.88
N GLU A 148 5.65 -4.58 12.90
CA GLU A 148 6.77 -5.38 13.45
C GLU A 148 6.73 -5.43 14.98
N ASN A 149 6.41 -4.30 15.61
CA ASN A 149 6.25 -4.17 17.05
C ASN A 149 4.79 -3.86 17.36
N CYS A 150 4.08 -4.80 17.99
CA CYS A 150 2.68 -4.64 18.40
C CYS A 150 2.50 -3.64 19.56
N CYS A 151 3.42 -2.70 19.74
CA CYS A 151 3.40 -1.69 20.78
C CYS A 151 3.96 -0.37 20.23
N PRO A 152 3.11 0.65 20.01
CA PRO A 152 1.69 0.68 20.33
C PRO A 152 0.82 0.00 19.26
N ARG A 153 -0.28 -0.63 19.70
CA ARG A 153 -1.21 -1.32 18.80
C ARG A 153 -2.02 -0.31 18.00
N ILE A 154 -1.90 -0.35 16.67
CA ILE A 154 -2.78 0.39 15.75
C ILE A 154 -4.22 -0.06 15.99
N GLN A 155 -5.13 0.85 16.33
CA GLN A 155 -6.54 0.55 16.58
C GLN A 155 -7.40 0.85 15.37
N THR A 156 -7.21 2.04 14.82
CA THR A 156 -8.04 2.56 13.74
C THR A 156 -7.12 3.12 12.70
N VAL A 157 -7.50 2.95 11.45
CA VAL A 157 -6.84 3.64 10.36
C VAL A 157 -7.88 4.42 9.59
N LYS A 158 -7.47 5.62 9.23
CA LYS A 158 -8.21 6.55 8.39
C LYS A 158 -7.43 6.75 7.11
N MET A 159 -8.08 6.62 5.96
CA MET A 159 -7.51 6.99 4.67
C MET A 159 -8.44 7.98 3.99
N ASP A 160 -7.96 9.20 3.79
CA ASP A 160 -8.56 10.18 2.88
C ASP A 160 -7.95 9.94 1.49
N ILE A 161 -8.78 9.54 0.52
CA ILE A 161 -8.37 9.22 -0.85
C ILE A 161 -9.13 10.15 -1.80
N GLY A 162 -8.41 11.12 -2.36
CA GLY A 162 -9.00 12.24 -3.09
C GLY A 162 -9.89 13.11 -2.21
N ARG A 163 -10.76 13.91 -2.84
CA ARG A 163 -11.55 14.95 -2.15
C ARG A 163 -12.82 14.47 -1.45
N ALA A 164 -13.21 13.21 -1.60
CA ALA A 164 -14.54 12.74 -1.17
C ALA A 164 -14.56 11.39 -0.46
N ASN A 165 -13.48 10.59 -0.54
CA ASN A 165 -13.51 9.25 0.01
C ASN A 165 -12.72 9.19 1.31
N ILE A 166 -13.43 8.99 2.41
CA ILE A 166 -12.81 8.72 3.70
C ILE A 166 -13.12 7.28 4.10
N LEU A 167 -12.09 6.46 4.19
CA LEU A 167 -12.16 5.12 4.74
C LEU A 167 -11.79 5.17 6.21
N TYR A 168 -12.69 4.69 7.07
CA TYR A 168 -12.44 4.52 8.50
C TYR A 168 -12.67 3.07 8.87
N TYR A 169 -11.68 2.44 9.50
CA TYR A 169 -11.80 1.05 9.88
C TYR A 169 -11.07 0.74 11.18
N ASP A 170 -11.77 0.07 12.08
CA ASP A 170 -11.20 -0.53 13.29
C ASP A 170 -10.46 -1.81 12.87
N VAL A 171 -9.16 -1.82 13.10
CA VAL A 171 -8.24 -2.91 12.76
C VAL A 171 -7.95 -3.80 13.96
N CYS A 172 -8.56 -3.55 15.13
CA CYS A 172 -8.26 -4.30 16.34
C CYS A 172 -8.54 -5.80 16.19
N ALA A 173 -9.61 -6.16 15.49
CA ALA A 173 -10.02 -7.54 15.24
C ALA A 173 -9.47 -8.12 13.92
N SER A 174 -8.92 -7.27 13.05
CA SER A 174 -8.49 -7.63 11.70
C SER A 174 -7.01 -8.04 11.62
N ARG A 175 -6.26 -7.93 12.72
CA ARG A 175 -4.85 -8.31 12.78
C ARG A 175 -4.68 -9.82 12.60
N ILE A 176 -3.88 -10.19 11.62
CA ILE A 176 -3.46 -11.56 11.39
C ILE A 176 -2.01 -11.68 11.82
N ARG A 177 -1.74 -12.54 12.79
CA ARG A 177 -0.41 -12.74 13.35
C ARG A 177 0.31 -13.87 12.63
N ASP A 178 1.50 -13.58 12.12
CA ASP A 178 2.45 -14.61 11.73
C ASP A 178 3.23 -15.07 12.97
N TYR A 179 2.94 -16.29 13.42
CA TYR A 179 3.60 -16.86 14.61
C TYR A 179 5.06 -17.27 14.35
N VAL A 180 5.50 -17.36 13.09
CA VAL A 180 6.88 -17.73 12.76
C VAL A 180 7.79 -16.51 12.84
N SER A 181 7.36 -15.39 12.26
CA SER A 181 8.12 -14.14 12.27
C SER A 181 7.81 -13.22 13.45
N GLY A 182 6.68 -13.46 14.14
CA GLY A 182 6.19 -12.60 15.22
C GLY A 182 5.47 -11.34 14.75
N MET A 183 5.35 -11.14 13.44
CA MET A 183 4.86 -9.92 12.79
C MET A 183 3.33 -9.95 12.64
N ASN A 184 2.69 -8.78 12.63
CA ASN A 184 1.27 -8.65 12.35
C ASN A 184 1.02 -8.05 10.96
N ILE A 185 0.03 -8.58 10.28
CA ILE A 185 -0.53 -8.03 9.05
C ILE A 185 -1.93 -7.51 9.35
N ILE A 186 -2.18 -6.27 8.97
CA ILE A 186 -3.50 -5.63 9.01
C ILE A 186 -3.97 -5.53 7.55
N PRO A 187 -4.89 -6.40 7.10
CA PRO A 187 -5.45 -6.31 5.76
C PRO A 187 -6.11 -4.95 5.53
N LEU A 188 -5.84 -4.35 4.38
CA LEU A 188 -6.50 -3.14 3.92
C LEU A 188 -7.66 -3.47 2.98
N PRO A 189 -8.69 -2.61 2.89
CA PRO A 189 -9.65 -2.69 1.81
C PRO A 189 -8.92 -2.57 0.47
N THR A 190 -9.45 -3.23 -0.56
CA THR A 190 -8.92 -3.10 -1.91
C THR A 190 -9.19 -1.69 -2.42
N THR A 191 -8.12 -0.91 -2.57
CA THR A 191 -8.14 0.43 -3.16
C THR A 191 -7.06 0.54 -4.23
N LEU A 192 -7.28 1.40 -5.22
CA LEU A 192 -6.27 1.81 -6.18
C LEU A 192 -6.07 3.32 -6.03
N TRP A 193 -4.86 3.75 -5.72
CA TRP A 193 -4.50 5.17 -5.70
C TRP A 193 -3.93 5.51 -7.06
N ALA A 194 -4.74 6.16 -7.88
CA ALA A 194 -4.39 6.57 -9.23
C ALA A 194 -3.60 7.90 -9.22
N PRO A 195 -2.99 8.27 -10.36
CA PRO A 195 -2.44 9.60 -10.59
C PRO A 195 -3.35 10.73 -10.12
N ASP A 196 -2.75 11.82 -9.65
CA ASP A 196 -3.42 13.04 -9.17
C ASP A 196 -4.35 12.84 -7.95
N MET A 197 -4.38 11.64 -7.35
CA MET A 197 -5.11 11.43 -6.11
C MET A 197 -4.33 12.01 -4.92
N ASP A 198 -4.97 12.89 -4.18
CA ASP A 198 -4.51 13.35 -2.87
C ASP A 198 -4.76 12.26 -1.82
N ILE A 199 -3.70 11.74 -1.21
CA ILE A 199 -3.76 10.68 -0.20
C ILE A 199 -3.28 11.22 1.15
N LEU A 200 -4.10 11.02 2.18
CA LEU A 200 -3.71 11.23 3.56
C LEU A 200 -4.10 10.00 4.37
N VAL A 201 -3.12 9.34 4.99
CA VAL A 201 -3.38 8.19 5.87
C VAL A 201 -3.06 8.60 7.29
N ALA A 202 -3.99 8.36 8.20
CA ALA A 202 -3.82 8.63 9.61
C ALA A 202 -4.08 7.37 10.44
N LEU A 203 -3.31 7.19 11.49
CA LEU A 203 -3.37 6.06 12.40
C LEU A 203 -3.83 6.52 13.79
N GLN A 204 -4.58 5.67 14.48
CA GLN A 204 -4.89 5.85 15.89
C GLN A 204 -4.30 4.67 16.67
N HIS A 205 -3.68 4.93 17.81
CA HIS A 205 -2.99 3.93 18.62
C HIS A 205 -3.49 3.90 20.07
N LYS A 206 -3.48 2.71 20.71
CA LYS A 206 -4.03 2.53 22.08
C LYS A 206 -3.02 2.71 23.22
N MET A 207 -1.73 2.62 22.92
CA MET A 207 -0.67 2.49 23.93
C MET A 207 0.49 3.42 23.60
N ASN A 208 1.46 3.50 24.50
CA ASN A 208 2.73 4.16 24.21
C ASN A 208 3.74 3.21 23.59
N GLY A 209 4.59 3.80 22.77
CA GLY A 209 5.77 3.15 22.26
C GLY A 209 6.11 3.73 20.90
N THR A 210 6.90 2.98 20.17
CA THR A 210 7.29 3.31 18.81
C THR A 210 6.71 2.23 17.92
N THR A 211 5.79 2.61 17.03
CA THR A 211 5.30 1.68 16.03
C THR A 211 6.13 1.87 14.76
N GLU A 212 6.42 0.77 14.08
CA GLU A 212 7.02 0.79 12.75
C GLU A 212 6.04 0.22 11.72
N PRO A 213 4.90 0.92 11.46
CA PRO A 213 3.95 0.49 10.47
C PRO A 213 4.56 0.64 9.09
N ARG A 214 4.37 -0.36 8.23
CA ARG A 214 4.78 -0.29 6.82
C ARG A 214 3.60 -0.53 5.92
N LEU A 215 3.44 0.30 4.88
CA LEU A 215 2.44 0.06 3.87
C LEU A 215 2.93 -1.03 2.93
N GLY A 216 2.23 -2.16 2.94
CA GLY A 216 2.45 -3.27 2.03
C GLY A 216 1.52 -3.21 0.83
N GLY A 217 2.01 -3.66 -0.32
CA GLY A 217 1.29 -3.58 -1.57
C GLY A 217 2.24 -3.39 -2.75
N PHE A 218 1.72 -2.84 -3.83
CA PHE A 218 2.47 -2.63 -5.06
C PHE A 218 2.34 -1.21 -5.60
N CYS A 219 3.44 -0.71 -6.15
CA CYS A 219 3.50 0.46 -7.02
C CYS A 219 3.60 -0.02 -8.48
N ILE A 220 2.84 0.61 -9.37
CA ILE A 220 2.95 0.47 -10.82
C ILE A 220 3.32 1.83 -11.37
N ALA A 221 4.41 1.92 -12.12
CA ALA A 221 4.80 3.16 -12.78
C ALA A 221 5.61 2.85 -14.05
N GLU A 222 5.91 3.86 -14.84
CA GLU A 222 6.80 3.69 -16.00
C GLU A 222 8.23 3.32 -15.57
N GLY A 223 8.89 2.48 -16.36
CA GLY A 223 10.27 2.07 -16.14
C GLY A 223 11.23 3.25 -16.24
N GLN A 224 11.45 3.93 -15.13
CA GLN A 224 12.58 4.84 -14.84
C GLN A 224 12.97 4.72 -13.36
N PHE A 225 12.87 3.51 -12.79
CA PHE A 225 13.20 3.27 -11.38
C PHE A 225 14.70 3.27 -11.11
#